data_AF-A0A1E3H4X9-F1
#
_entry.id   AF-A0A1E3H4X9-F1
#
_cell.length_a   1.000
_cell.length_b   1.000
_cell.length_c   1.000
_cell.angle_alpha   90.00
_cell.angle_beta   90.00
_cell.angle_gamma   90.00
#
_symmetry.space_group_name_H-M   'P 1'
#
loop_
_entity.id
_entity.type
_entity.pdbx_description
1 polymer ?
#
loop_
_entity_poly.entity_id
_entity_poly.type
_entity_poly.pdbx_seq_one_letter_code
_entity_poly.pdbx_strand_id
1 'polypeptide(L)'
;MNGALFEPSFFGHYSEPVGPFKIVASFLGLIDKANPPTWSIFVELIASALLPFFVLYARDLTRAAVLSAGLLVVSFAMPLLPETHLFLYRWPAFMVNFAVGILALHVALQLRPQLARLPASVSLVASVGLFFVLMNGRALMDAAGYTYSGHADPVTNLFEMAVSMALIVLLLEAAPKLATTRPLKILGDLSYGIYLIHFPMLFTVAAGLVLLFGADLLAAHSDLFALSLAIVTTLAVLVASALAWRFLEKPMIDAGRRLSNRIDGR
;
A
#
# COMPACT_ATOMS: atom_id res chain seq x y z
N MET A 1 24.11 -3.84 -25.84
CA MET A 1 22.75 -3.35 -26.15
C MET A 1 21.77 -4.48 -25.91
N ASN A 2 21.26 -4.59 -24.68
CA ASN A 2 20.06 -5.36 -24.35
C ASN A 2 19.19 -4.41 -23.52
N GLY A 3 18.17 -3.87 -24.17
CA GLY A 3 17.27 -2.86 -23.61
C GLY A 3 16.22 -3.47 -22.69
N ALA A 4 16.66 -3.94 -21.52
CA ALA A 4 15.75 -4.08 -20.39
C ALA A 4 15.72 -2.72 -19.69
N LEU A 5 14.67 -1.93 -19.94
CA LEU A 5 14.37 -0.69 -19.21
C LEU A 5 13.93 -0.95 -17.75
N PHE A 6 13.86 -2.21 -17.33
CA PHE A 6 13.39 -2.64 -16.02
C PHE A 6 14.37 -3.67 -15.46
N GLU A 7 15.20 -3.26 -14.50
CA GLU A 7 16.05 -4.19 -13.74
C GLU A 7 15.26 -4.89 -12.63
N PRO A 8 15.62 -6.13 -12.25
CA PRO A 8 14.74 -7.05 -11.53
C PRO A 8 14.75 -6.88 -10.01
N SER A 9 15.39 -5.84 -9.45
CA SER A 9 15.48 -5.67 -8.00
C SER A 9 15.10 -4.26 -7.57
N PHE A 10 14.18 -4.18 -6.61
CA PHE A 10 13.69 -2.97 -5.97
C PHE A 10 14.84 -2.07 -5.41
N PHE A 11 16.03 -2.65 -5.17
CA PHE A 11 17.22 -1.93 -4.68
C PHE A 11 18.28 -1.62 -5.75
N GLY A 12 18.34 -2.36 -6.87
CA GLY A 12 19.21 -2.03 -8.01
C GLY A 12 18.89 -0.66 -8.64
N HIS A 13 17.63 -0.20 -8.46
CA HIS A 13 17.15 1.11 -8.88
C HIS A 13 17.90 2.32 -8.30
N TYR A 14 18.52 2.21 -7.12
CA TYR A 14 19.23 3.30 -6.45
C TYR A 14 20.71 3.45 -6.84
N SER A 15 21.22 2.56 -7.70
CA SER A 15 22.61 2.62 -8.17
C SER A 15 22.86 3.70 -9.22
N GLU A 16 21.82 4.17 -9.90
CA GLU A 16 21.92 5.23 -10.90
C GLU A 16 21.58 6.61 -10.33
N PRO A 17 22.35 7.67 -10.66
CA PRO A 17 22.02 9.03 -10.25
C PRO A 17 20.63 9.44 -10.77
N VAL A 18 19.84 10.06 -9.88
CA VAL A 18 18.51 10.60 -10.21
C VAL A 18 18.69 12.00 -10.81
N GLY A 19 18.82 12.08 -12.14
CA GLY A 19 18.84 13.37 -12.84
C GLY A 19 17.48 14.09 -12.78
N PRO A 20 17.41 15.41 -13.06
CA PRO A 20 16.17 16.19 -12.99
C PRO A 20 15.00 15.61 -13.80
N PHE A 21 15.31 15.03 -14.97
CA PHE A 21 14.32 14.34 -15.80
C PHE A 21 13.71 13.11 -15.11
N LYS A 22 14.51 12.30 -14.41
CA LYS A 22 14.03 11.13 -13.67
C LYS A 22 13.14 11.55 -12.49
N ILE A 23 13.45 12.67 -11.84
CA ILE A 23 12.60 13.24 -10.79
C ILE A 23 11.22 13.59 -11.35
N VAL A 24 11.16 14.34 -12.46
CA VAL A 24 9.88 14.72 -13.10
C VAL A 24 9.13 13.48 -13.61
N ALA A 25 9.81 12.57 -14.28
CA ALA A 25 9.21 11.32 -14.76
C ALA A 25 8.66 10.46 -13.60
N SER A 26 9.30 10.49 -12.42
CA SER A 26 8.77 9.83 -11.23
C SER A 26 7.52 10.48 -10.67
N PHE A 27 7.44 11.81 -10.66
CA PHE A 27 6.22 12.52 -10.28
C PHE A 27 5.06 12.30 -11.26
N LEU A 28 5.36 12.05 -12.54
CA LEU A 28 4.37 11.72 -13.57
C LEU A 28 3.98 10.23 -13.59
N GLY A 29 4.55 9.42 -12.71
CA GLY A 29 4.21 8.01 -12.60
C GLY A 29 4.85 7.10 -13.66
N LEU A 30 5.82 7.61 -14.43
CA LEU A 30 6.45 6.89 -15.55
C LEU A 30 7.59 5.98 -15.09
N ILE A 31 8.21 6.31 -13.95
CA ILE A 31 9.25 5.53 -13.29
C ILE A 31 9.10 5.63 -11.77
N ASP A 32 9.48 4.61 -11.02
CA ASP A 32 9.34 4.55 -9.56
C ASP A 32 10.59 5.04 -8.80
N LYS A 33 11.65 5.45 -9.51
CA LYS A 33 12.96 5.77 -8.91
C LYS A 33 12.95 6.83 -7.79
N ALA A 34 12.31 7.99 -8.00
CA ALA A 34 12.27 9.06 -7.00
C ALA A 34 11.04 8.98 -6.08
N ASN A 35 10.06 8.14 -6.43
CA ASN A 35 8.84 7.94 -5.66
C ASN A 35 8.42 6.46 -5.76
N PRO A 36 9.02 5.56 -4.96
CA PRO A 36 8.73 4.14 -5.00
C PRO A 36 7.22 3.79 -4.93
N PRO A 37 6.37 4.49 -4.16
CA PRO A 37 4.92 4.26 -4.14
C PRO A 37 4.22 4.36 -5.50
N THR A 38 4.83 4.99 -6.51
CA THR A 38 4.29 5.14 -7.87
C THR A 38 3.80 3.81 -8.48
N TRP A 39 4.51 2.69 -8.28
CA TRP A 39 4.10 1.40 -8.86
C TRP A 39 2.72 0.97 -8.33
N SER A 40 2.49 1.12 -7.02
CA SER A 40 1.20 0.78 -6.41
C SER A 40 0.09 1.74 -6.85
N ILE A 41 0.38 3.04 -7.01
CA ILE A 41 -0.58 4.00 -7.57
C ILE A 41 -0.99 3.60 -8.99
N PHE A 42 -0.05 3.17 -9.83
CA PHE A 42 -0.37 2.68 -11.18
C PHE A 42 -1.31 1.48 -11.14
N VAL A 43 -1.03 0.49 -10.28
CA VAL A 43 -1.90 -0.67 -10.06
C VAL A 43 -3.28 -0.25 -9.56
N GLU A 44 -3.35 0.68 -8.62
CA GLU A 44 -4.59 1.21 -8.05
C GLU A 44 -5.44 1.96 -9.09
N LEU A 45 -4.84 2.70 -10.02
CA LEU A 45 -5.57 3.37 -11.10
C LEU A 45 -6.23 2.36 -12.04
N ILE A 46 -5.51 1.30 -12.42
CA ILE A 46 -6.08 0.22 -13.24
C ILE A 46 -7.19 -0.49 -12.47
N ALA A 47 -6.95 -0.85 -11.21
CA ALA A 47 -7.95 -1.47 -10.37
C ALA A 47 -9.20 -0.59 -10.21
N SER A 48 -9.04 0.72 -10.03
CA SER A 48 -10.14 1.68 -9.91
C SER A 48 -10.98 1.76 -11.19
N ALA A 49 -10.34 1.66 -12.37
CA ALA A 49 -11.04 1.56 -13.64
C ALA A 49 -11.80 0.23 -13.79
N LEU A 50 -11.27 -0.87 -13.24
CA LEU A 50 -11.88 -2.20 -13.27
C LEU A 50 -12.95 -2.41 -12.18
N LEU A 51 -12.88 -1.67 -11.07
CA LEU A 51 -13.68 -1.87 -9.88
C LEU A 51 -15.20 -1.84 -10.14
N PRO A 52 -15.75 -0.95 -10.99
CA PRO A 52 -17.17 -0.98 -11.32
C PRO A 52 -17.61 -2.34 -11.91
N PHE A 53 -16.79 -2.95 -12.76
CA PHE A 53 -17.10 -4.26 -13.35
C PHE A 53 -17.02 -5.38 -12.31
N PHE A 54 -16.02 -5.32 -11.42
CA PHE A 54 -15.89 -6.27 -10.31
C PHE A 54 -17.13 -6.22 -9.41
N VAL A 55 -17.56 -5.01 -9.00
CA VAL A 55 -18.74 -4.81 -8.14
C VAL A 55 -20.03 -5.23 -8.85
N LEU A 56 -20.17 -4.94 -10.15
CA LEU A 56 -21.34 -5.34 -10.93
C LEU A 56 -21.47 -6.86 -11.05
N TYR A 57 -20.36 -7.58 -11.13
CA TYR A 57 -20.33 -9.04 -11.18
C TYR A 57 -20.50 -9.68 -9.78
N ALA A 58 -19.67 -9.29 -8.83
CA ALA A 58 -19.55 -9.86 -7.49
C ALA A 58 -20.63 -9.34 -6.52
N ARG A 59 -21.90 -9.52 -6.88
CA ARG A 59 -23.07 -9.06 -6.10
C ARG A 59 -23.45 -9.96 -4.92
N ASP A 60 -22.86 -11.14 -4.88
CA ASP A 60 -23.09 -12.14 -3.85
C ASP A 60 -21.77 -12.85 -3.51
N LEU A 61 -21.76 -13.58 -2.39
CA LEU A 61 -20.59 -14.27 -1.87
C LEU A 61 -19.98 -15.25 -2.90
N THR A 62 -20.83 -16.01 -3.60
CA THR A 62 -20.38 -17.01 -4.56
C THR A 62 -19.68 -16.34 -5.74
N ARG A 63 -20.28 -15.29 -6.31
CA ARG A 63 -19.67 -14.54 -7.41
C ARG A 63 -18.40 -13.82 -6.99
N ALA A 64 -18.35 -13.25 -5.78
CA ALA A 64 -17.14 -12.66 -5.22
C ALA A 64 -16.03 -13.71 -5.07
N ALA A 65 -16.36 -14.91 -4.59
CA ALA A 65 -15.40 -16.01 -4.46
C ALA A 65 -14.89 -16.51 -5.83
N VAL A 66 -15.78 -16.65 -6.82
CA VAL A 66 -15.40 -17.04 -8.19
C VAL A 66 -14.48 -16.00 -8.82
N LEU A 67 -14.79 -14.70 -8.68
CA LEU A 67 -13.94 -13.62 -9.18
C LEU A 67 -12.55 -13.66 -8.53
N SER A 68 -12.51 -13.75 -7.19
CA SER A 68 -11.25 -13.82 -6.43
C SER A 68 -10.43 -15.07 -6.81
N ALA A 69 -11.07 -16.22 -6.96
CA ALA A 69 -10.38 -17.45 -7.39
C ALA A 69 -9.82 -17.33 -8.81
N GLY A 70 -10.60 -16.76 -9.75
CA GLY A 70 -10.14 -16.52 -11.11
C GLY A 70 -8.93 -15.57 -11.17
N LEU A 71 -8.98 -14.46 -10.43
CA LEU A 71 -7.86 -13.52 -10.35
C LEU A 71 -6.67 -14.08 -9.57
N LEU A 72 -6.89 -14.99 -8.62
CA LEU A 72 -5.82 -15.73 -7.97
C LEU A 72 -5.08 -16.61 -8.98
N VAL A 73 -5.79 -17.30 -9.87
CA VAL A 73 -5.16 -18.05 -10.97
C VAL A 73 -4.34 -17.12 -11.86
N VAL A 74 -4.85 -15.92 -12.18
CA VAL A 74 -4.08 -14.90 -12.93
C VAL A 74 -2.80 -14.51 -12.18
N SER A 75 -2.89 -14.25 -10.87
CA SER A 75 -1.73 -13.94 -10.03
C SER A 75 -0.65 -15.02 -10.10
N PHE A 76 -1.02 -16.29 -9.98
CA PHE A 76 -0.07 -17.41 -10.08
C PHE A 76 0.45 -17.65 -11.51
N ALA A 77 -0.30 -17.24 -12.54
CA ALA A 77 0.15 -17.33 -13.92
C ALA A 77 1.13 -16.21 -14.30
N MET A 78 1.08 -15.05 -13.63
CA MET A 78 1.89 -13.88 -14.00
C MET A 78 3.40 -14.13 -14.04
N PRO A 79 4.03 -14.85 -13.09
CA PRO A 79 5.45 -15.17 -13.16
C PRO A 79 5.85 -16.00 -14.38
N LEU A 80 4.91 -16.74 -15.00
CA LEU A 80 5.16 -17.56 -16.18
C LEU A 80 5.18 -16.74 -17.48
N LEU A 81 4.69 -15.50 -17.44
CA LEU A 81 4.61 -14.62 -18.59
C LEU A 81 5.85 -13.74 -18.70
N PRO A 82 6.31 -13.43 -19.94
CA PRO A 82 7.44 -12.55 -20.16
C PRO A 82 7.14 -11.12 -19.67
N GLU A 83 8.18 -10.42 -19.24
CA GLU A 83 8.07 -9.01 -18.89
C GLU A 83 7.88 -8.17 -20.14
N THR A 84 6.77 -7.45 -20.19
CA THR A 84 6.42 -6.56 -21.29
C THR A 84 5.85 -5.26 -20.73
N HIS A 85 5.86 -4.20 -21.53
CA HIS A 85 5.25 -2.92 -21.17
C HIS A 85 3.74 -3.05 -20.85
N LEU A 86 3.05 -4.05 -21.40
CA LEU A 86 1.65 -4.35 -21.10
C LEU A 86 1.46 -4.83 -19.64
N PHE A 87 2.47 -5.47 -19.08
CA PHE A 87 2.50 -6.00 -17.72
C PHE A 87 3.42 -5.17 -16.81
N LEU A 88 3.53 -3.87 -17.06
CA LEU A 88 4.26 -2.95 -16.20
C LEU A 88 3.83 -3.13 -14.74
N TYR A 89 4.81 -3.23 -13.84
CA TYR A 89 4.62 -3.52 -12.40
C TYR A 89 3.83 -4.81 -12.09
N ARG A 90 3.70 -5.72 -13.06
CA ARG A 90 2.92 -6.95 -12.96
C ARG A 90 1.50 -6.70 -12.42
N TRP A 91 0.89 -5.57 -12.79
CA TRP A 91 -0.42 -5.15 -12.27
C TRP A 91 -1.51 -6.24 -12.28
N PRO A 92 -1.60 -7.18 -13.25
CA PRO A 92 -2.66 -8.20 -13.21
C PRO A 92 -2.57 -9.10 -11.98
N ALA A 93 -1.37 -9.33 -11.44
CA ALA A 93 -1.17 -10.17 -10.26
C ALA A 93 -1.83 -9.60 -9.00
N PHE A 94 -2.00 -8.28 -8.94
CA PHE A 94 -2.56 -7.60 -7.78
C PHE A 94 -4.07 -7.38 -7.87
N MET A 95 -4.71 -7.64 -9.03
CA MET A 95 -6.16 -7.46 -9.19
C MET A 95 -6.97 -8.33 -8.22
N VAL A 96 -6.42 -9.49 -7.84
CA VAL A 96 -7.01 -10.37 -6.82
C VAL A 96 -7.21 -9.65 -5.48
N ASN A 97 -6.33 -8.72 -5.09
CA ASN A 97 -6.44 -8.01 -3.82
C ASN A 97 -7.71 -7.14 -3.74
N PHE A 98 -8.11 -6.54 -4.87
CA PHE A 98 -9.32 -5.73 -4.97
C PHE A 98 -10.58 -6.60 -4.97
N ALA A 99 -10.56 -7.73 -5.67
CA ALA A 99 -11.66 -8.70 -5.63
C ALA A 99 -11.83 -9.33 -4.25
N VAL A 100 -10.72 -9.61 -3.55
CA VAL A 100 -10.74 -10.10 -2.17
C VAL A 100 -11.25 -9.02 -1.21
N GLY A 101 -11.03 -7.73 -1.48
CA GLY A 101 -11.70 -6.65 -0.75
C GLY A 101 -13.24 -6.73 -0.84
N ILE A 102 -13.78 -7.02 -2.02
CA ILE A 102 -15.22 -7.23 -2.21
C ILE A 102 -15.69 -8.53 -1.51
N LEU A 103 -14.90 -9.60 -1.60
CA LEU A 103 -15.18 -10.86 -0.90
C LEU A 103 -15.19 -10.66 0.63
N ALA A 104 -14.25 -9.88 1.16
CA ALA A 104 -14.14 -9.56 2.58
C ALA A 104 -15.42 -8.90 3.10
N LEU A 105 -16.03 -7.99 2.34
CA LEU A 105 -17.31 -7.40 2.69
C LEU A 105 -18.42 -8.45 2.82
N HIS A 106 -18.56 -9.35 1.84
CA HIS A 106 -19.58 -10.40 1.88
C HIS A 106 -19.37 -11.37 3.05
N VAL A 107 -18.11 -11.76 3.28
CA VAL A 107 -17.73 -12.62 4.41
C VAL A 107 -18.00 -11.92 5.75
N ALA A 108 -17.66 -10.64 5.88
CA ALA A 108 -17.93 -9.85 7.08
C ALA A 108 -19.42 -9.79 7.38
N LEU A 109 -20.25 -9.49 6.37
CA LEU A 109 -21.71 -9.46 6.53
C LEU A 109 -22.30 -10.82 6.95
N GLN A 110 -21.76 -11.92 6.43
CA GLN A 110 -22.20 -13.27 6.81
C GLN A 110 -21.76 -13.64 8.24
N LEU A 111 -20.57 -13.23 8.65
CA LEU A 111 -19.98 -13.52 9.97
C LEU A 111 -20.36 -12.49 11.04
N ARG A 112 -21.10 -11.44 10.68
CA ARG A 112 -21.51 -10.37 11.58
C ARG A 112 -22.14 -10.84 12.90
N PRO A 113 -23.09 -11.82 12.92
CA PRO A 113 -23.66 -12.30 14.18
C PRO A 113 -22.64 -12.91 15.15
N GLN A 114 -21.58 -13.53 14.61
CA GLN A 114 -20.49 -14.13 15.37
C GLN A 114 -19.51 -13.06 15.84
N LEU A 115 -19.10 -12.17 14.92
CA LEU A 115 -18.12 -11.11 15.19
C LEU A 115 -18.64 -10.07 16.18
N ALA A 116 -19.93 -9.72 16.12
CA ALA A 116 -20.56 -8.78 17.05
C ALA A 116 -20.58 -9.27 18.50
N ARG A 117 -20.38 -10.58 18.74
CA ARG A 117 -20.31 -11.18 20.09
C ARG A 117 -18.89 -11.23 20.65
N LEU A 118 -17.88 -10.88 19.85
CA LEU A 118 -16.50 -10.93 20.30
C LEU A 118 -16.25 -9.87 21.38
N PRO A 119 -15.63 -10.25 22.53
CA PRO A 119 -15.19 -9.29 23.51
C PRO A 119 -14.20 -8.29 22.89
N ALA A 120 -14.28 -7.02 23.30
CA ALA A 120 -13.40 -5.97 22.77
C ALA A 120 -11.91 -6.27 22.98
N SER A 121 -11.55 -6.94 24.08
CA SER A 121 -10.18 -7.38 24.36
C SER A 121 -9.71 -8.43 23.36
N VAL A 122 -10.56 -9.41 23.01
CA VAL A 122 -10.25 -10.45 22.03
C VAL A 122 -10.08 -9.84 20.65
N SER A 123 -10.98 -8.94 20.24
CA SER A 123 -10.84 -8.25 18.96
C SER A 123 -9.56 -7.39 18.90
N LEU A 124 -9.21 -6.69 19.98
CA LEU A 124 -7.97 -5.92 20.04
C LEU A 124 -6.75 -6.82 19.90
N VAL A 125 -6.66 -7.91 20.69
CA VAL A 125 -5.54 -8.85 20.64
C VAL A 125 -5.42 -9.50 19.27
N ALA A 126 -6.53 -9.93 18.68
CA ALA A 126 -6.55 -10.51 17.34
C ALA A 126 -6.13 -9.49 16.27
N SER A 127 -6.63 -8.25 16.34
CA SER A 127 -6.26 -7.18 15.39
C SER A 127 -4.77 -6.85 15.49
N VAL A 128 -4.24 -6.72 16.70
CA VAL A 128 -2.82 -6.46 16.96
C VAL A 128 -1.98 -7.64 16.49
N GLY A 129 -2.38 -8.88 16.79
CA GLY A 129 -1.70 -10.09 16.33
C GLY A 129 -1.64 -10.19 14.82
N LEU A 130 -2.77 -10.01 14.13
CA LEU A 130 -2.83 -10.01 12.66
C LEU A 130 -2.01 -8.87 12.06
N PHE A 131 -2.01 -7.69 12.67
CA PHE A 131 -1.15 -6.58 12.26
C PHE A 131 0.33 -6.95 12.38
N PHE A 132 0.76 -7.55 13.49
CA PHE A 132 2.14 -8.01 13.65
C PHE A 132 2.51 -9.11 12.65
N VAL A 133 1.61 -10.06 12.39
CA VAL A 133 1.80 -11.08 11.36
C VAL A 133 1.96 -10.44 9.99
N LEU A 134 1.16 -9.42 9.65
CA LEU A 134 1.27 -8.70 8.38
C LEU A 134 2.61 -7.95 8.29
N MET A 135 2.99 -7.20 9.32
CA MET A 135 4.24 -6.41 9.33
C MET A 135 5.50 -7.28 9.30
N ASN A 136 5.42 -8.51 9.80
CA ASN A 136 6.55 -9.45 9.86
C ASN A 136 6.40 -10.63 8.89
N GLY A 137 5.39 -10.60 8.02
CA GLY A 137 4.98 -11.75 7.20
C GLY A 137 6.12 -12.33 6.38
N ARG A 138 6.87 -11.47 5.71
CA ARG A 138 8.02 -11.88 4.88
C ARG A 138 9.15 -12.50 5.71
N ALA A 139 9.43 -11.95 6.89
CA ALA A 139 10.42 -12.53 7.80
C ALA A 139 9.96 -13.88 8.35
N LEU A 140 8.67 -14.05 8.63
CA LEU A 140 8.09 -15.33 9.05
C LEU A 140 8.16 -16.37 7.93
N MET A 141 7.88 -15.97 6.68
CA MET A 141 8.00 -16.84 5.50
C MET A 141 9.45 -17.25 5.25
N ASP A 142 10.39 -16.30 5.32
CA ASP A 142 11.83 -16.58 5.17
C ASP A 142 12.35 -17.53 6.25
N ALA A 143 11.97 -17.29 7.52
CA ALA A 143 12.28 -18.19 8.63
C ALA A 143 11.66 -19.60 8.46
N ALA A 144 10.57 -19.72 7.71
CA ALA A 144 9.94 -20.98 7.33
C ALA A 144 10.56 -21.62 6.07
N GLY A 145 11.64 -21.04 5.52
CA GLY A 145 12.36 -21.55 4.35
C GLY A 145 11.81 -21.09 3.01
N TYR A 146 10.96 -20.06 2.98
CA TYR A 146 10.40 -19.50 1.76
C TYR A 146 11.10 -18.20 1.36
N THR A 147 11.91 -18.25 0.29
CA THR A 147 12.52 -17.07 -0.32
C THR A 147 11.58 -16.47 -1.37
N TYR A 148 11.09 -15.26 -1.12
CA TYR A 148 10.20 -14.57 -2.06
C TYR A 148 10.95 -14.06 -3.30
N SER A 149 10.29 -14.10 -4.46
CA SER A 149 10.91 -13.81 -5.77
C SER A 149 10.81 -12.36 -6.24
N GLY A 150 10.24 -11.46 -5.42
CA GLY A 150 10.05 -10.05 -5.74
C GLY A 150 8.72 -9.51 -5.19
N HIS A 151 8.35 -8.28 -5.59
CA HIS A 151 7.13 -7.63 -5.11
C HIS A 151 5.84 -8.28 -5.65
N ALA A 152 5.88 -8.91 -6.83
CA ALA A 152 4.76 -9.59 -7.47
C ALA A 152 4.75 -11.11 -7.22
N ASP A 153 5.45 -11.57 -6.19
CA ASP A 153 5.49 -12.97 -5.80
C ASP A 153 4.08 -13.45 -5.37
N PRO A 154 3.47 -14.44 -6.05
CA PRO A 154 2.06 -14.76 -5.85
C PRO A 154 1.78 -15.45 -4.50
N VAL A 155 2.76 -16.16 -3.92
CA VAL A 155 2.62 -16.82 -2.61
C VAL A 155 2.67 -15.78 -1.50
N THR A 156 3.63 -14.86 -1.58
CA THR A 156 3.74 -13.71 -0.67
C THR A 156 2.48 -12.85 -0.75
N ASN A 157 2.02 -12.54 -1.97
CA ASN A 157 0.78 -11.78 -2.16
C ASN A 157 -0.43 -12.52 -1.57
N LEU A 158 -0.55 -13.84 -1.79
CA LEU A 158 -1.63 -14.65 -1.20
C LEU A 158 -1.59 -14.60 0.33
N PHE A 159 -0.41 -14.74 0.94
CA PHE A 159 -0.25 -14.68 2.40
C PHE A 159 -0.66 -13.31 2.95
N GLU A 160 -0.08 -12.23 2.41
CA GLU A 160 -0.35 -10.85 2.84
C GLU A 160 -1.84 -10.50 2.63
N MET A 161 -2.43 -10.92 1.51
CA MET A 161 -3.84 -10.73 1.19
C MET A 161 -4.76 -11.50 2.16
N ALA A 162 -4.45 -12.75 2.50
CA ALA A 162 -5.26 -13.55 3.41
C ALA A 162 -5.26 -12.97 4.84
N VAL A 163 -4.08 -12.56 5.33
CA VAL A 163 -3.95 -11.90 6.64
C VAL A 163 -4.67 -10.55 6.64
N SER A 164 -4.53 -9.77 5.56
CA SER A 164 -5.21 -8.48 5.40
C SER A 164 -6.73 -8.65 5.34
N MET A 165 -7.24 -9.66 4.63
CA MET A 165 -8.66 -9.98 4.59
C MET A 165 -9.20 -10.31 5.98
N ALA A 166 -8.50 -11.16 6.74
CA ALA A 166 -8.89 -11.50 8.10
C ALA A 166 -8.92 -10.27 9.02
N LEU A 167 -7.91 -9.40 8.91
CA LEU A 167 -7.85 -8.14 9.64
C LEU A 167 -9.00 -7.20 9.26
N ILE A 168 -9.27 -7.01 7.97
CA ILE A 168 -10.36 -6.15 7.47
C ILE A 168 -11.71 -6.68 7.94
N VAL A 169 -11.99 -7.98 7.80
CA VAL A 169 -13.24 -8.60 8.28
C VAL A 169 -13.44 -8.36 9.78
N LEU A 170 -12.38 -8.53 10.58
CA LEU A 170 -12.42 -8.27 12.01
C LEU A 170 -12.68 -6.79 12.31
N LEU A 171 -12.00 -5.88 11.62
CA LEU A 171 -12.14 -4.44 11.84
C LEU A 171 -13.50 -3.90 11.40
N LEU A 172 -14.12 -4.45 10.34
CA LEU A 172 -15.43 -4.01 9.87
C LEU A 172 -16.54 -4.24 10.90
N GLU A 173 -16.56 -5.43 11.53
CA GLU A 173 -17.66 -5.83 12.42
C GLU A 173 -17.30 -5.77 13.91
N ALA A 174 -16.01 -5.74 14.25
CA ALA A 174 -15.53 -5.77 15.63
C ALA A 174 -14.38 -4.78 15.89
N ALA A 175 -14.30 -3.65 15.17
CA ALA A 175 -13.25 -2.64 15.37
C ALA A 175 -13.00 -2.36 16.86
N PRO A 176 -11.74 -2.50 17.34
CA PRO A 176 -11.43 -2.17 18.72
C PRO A 176 -11.65 -0.67 18.96
N LYS A 177 -12.08 -0.29 20.17
CA LYS A 177 -12.30 1.11 20.55
C LYS A 177 -11.09 2.00 20.25
N LEU A 178 -9.88 1.44 20.32
CA LEU A 178 -8.64 2.13 19.98
C LEU A 178 -8.69 2.70 18.55
N ALA A 179 -9.15 1.92 17.57
CA ALA A 179 -9.25 2.31 16.15
C ALA A 179 -10.18 3.52 15.91
N THR A 180 -11.07 3.83 16.85
CA THR A 180 -12.02 4.96 16.73
C THR A 180 -11.60 6.19 17.53
N THR A 181 -10.43 6.15 18.18
CA THR A 181 -9.87 7.28 18.92
C THR A 181 -9.49 8.43 17.98
N ARG A 182 -9.49 9.65 18.52
CA ARG A 182 -9.14 10.86 17.76
C ARG A 182 -7.74 10.81 17.14
N PRO A 183 -6.67 10.34 17.83
CA PRO A 183 -5.34 10.26 17.22
C PRO A 183 -5.29 9.32 16.02
N LEU A 184 -5.90 8.13 16.10
CA LEU A 184 -5.92 7.20 14.97
C LEU A 184 -6.79 7.68 13.82
N LYS A 185 -7.87 8.42 14.09
CA LYS A 185 -8.64 9.11 13.04
C LYS A 185 -7.82 10.18 12.34
N ILE A 186 -7.08 11.00 13.09
CA ILE A 186 -6.17 11.99 12.50
C ILE A 186 -5.09 11.29 11.67
N LEU A 187 -4.50 10.22 12.18
CA LEU A 187 -3.51 9.45 11.42
C LEU A 187 -4.11 8.85 10.15
N GLY A 188 -5.37 8.37 10.21
CA GLY A 188 -6.13 7.91 9.06
C GLY A 188 -6.38 9.02 8.03
N ASP A 189 -6.79 10.21 8.47
CA ASP A 189 -6.97 11.39 7.62
C ASP A 189 -5.66 11.78 6.90
N LEU A 190 -4.51 11.64 7.57
CA LEU A 190 -3.19 11.96 7.01
C LEU A 190 -2.56 10.82 6.19
N SER A 191 -3.13 9.61 6.21
CA SER A 191 -2.50 8.40 5.69
C SER A 191 -2.13 8.48 4.21
N TYR A 192 -2.98 9.13 3.40
CA TYR A 192 -2.72 9.33 1.98
C TYR A 192 -1.51 10.25 1.74
N GLY A 193 -1.46 11.40 2.42
CA GLY A 193 -0.31 12.31 2.37
C GLY A 193 0.98 11.64 2.86
N ILE A 194 0.91 10.85 3.94
CA ILE A 194 2.06 10.10 4.46
C ILE A 194 2.56 9.12 3.38
N TYR A 195 1.65 8.35 2.80
CA TYR A 195 1.95 7.40 1.74
C TYR A 195 2.59 8.06 0.51
N LEU A 196 2.13 9.24 0.10
CA LEU A 196 2.68 9.91 -1.09
C LEU A 196 4.03 10.60 -0.83
N ILE A 197 4.22 11.17 0.37
CA ILE A 197 5.32 12.10 0.65
C ILE A 197 6.52 11.42 1.32
N HIS A 198 6.33 10.26 1.97
CA HIS A 198 7.37 9.69 2.83
C HIS A 198 8.71 9.39 2.14
N PHE A 199 8.72 8.83 0.93
CA PHE A 199 9.98 8.57 0.21
C PHE A 199 10.66 9.83 -0.33
N PRO A 200 9.97 10.75 -1.03
CA PRO A 200 10.57 12.03 -1.42
C PRO A 200 11.17 12.78 -0.23
N MET A 201 10.47 12.78 0.91
CA MET A 201 10.97 13.40 2.15
C MET A 201 12.19 12.65 2.69
N LEU A 202 12.15 11.31 2.74
CA LEU A 202 13.27 10.48 3.20
C LEU A 202 14.54 10.78 2.41
N PHE A 203 14.46 10.82 1.07
CA PHE A 203 15.61 11.12 0.22
C PHE A 203 16.11 12.55 0.41
N THR A 204 15.19 13.51 0.55
CA THR A 204 15.53 14.92 0.79
C THR A 204 16.25 15.11 2.12
N VAL A 205 15.74 14.48 3.19
CA VAL A 205 16.35 14.54 4.53
C VAL A 205 17.70 13.83 4.52
N ALA A 206 17.79 12.64 3.94
CA ALA A 206 19.05 11.90 3.82
C ALA A 206 20.11 12.72 3.09
N ALA A 207 19.78 13.31 1.94
CA ALA A 207 20.69 14.16 1.19
C ALA A 207 21.10 15.41 1.99
N GLY A 208 20.16 16.06 2.68
CA GLY A 208 20.44 17.20 3.57
C GLY A 208 21.41 16.85 4.69
N LEU A 209 21.21 15.71 5.36
CA LEU A 209 22.13 15.24 6.41
C LEU A 209 23.53 14.97 5.86
N VAL A 210 23.64 14.33 4.68
CA VAL A 210 24.95 14.10 4.02
C VAL A 210 25.64 15.41 3.67
N LEU A 211 24.90 16.41 3.18
CA LEU A 211 25.47 17.73 2.86
C LEU A 211 25.93 18.49 4.10
N LEU A 212 25.23 18.35 5.24
CA LEU A 212 25.55 19.06 6.47
C LEU A 212 26.69 18.42 7.27
N PHE A 213 26.76 17.09 7.30
CA PHE A 213 27.66 16.34 8.19
C PHE A 213 28.76 15.57 7.45
N GLY A 214 28.64 15.39 6.13
CA GLY A 214 29.55 14.57 5.32
C GLY A 214 29.25 13.08 5.42
N ALA A 215 29.47 12.34 4.32
CA ALA A 215 29.18 10.91 4.25
C ALA A 215 30.02 10.07 5.24
N ASP A 216 31.29 10.42 5.43
CA ASP A 216 32.22 9.66 6.27
C ASP A 216 31.82 9.68 7.75
N LEU A 217 31.39 10.86 8.26
CA LEU A 217 30.95 11.00 9.64
C LEU A 217 29.67 10.21 9.92
N LEU A 218 28.74 10.25 8.96
CA LEU A 218 27.47 9.50 9.05
C LEU A 218 27.71 7.99 8.97
N ALA A 219 28.63 7.54 8.12
CA ALA A 219 29.01 6.14 8.02
C ALA A 219 29.67 5.63 9.32
N ALA A 220 30.49 6.47 9.98
CA ALA A 220 31.09 6.14 11.27
C ALA A 220 30.08 6.03 12.42
N HIS A 221 28.88 6.62 12.27
CA HIS A 221 27.82 6.62 13.28
C HIS A 221 26.48 6.16 12.68
N SER A 222 26.48 5.02 11.98
CA SER A 222 25.34 4.53 11.20
C SER A 222 24.03 4.42 11.99
N ASP A 223 24.09 3.99 13.25
CA ASP A 223 22.89 3.85 14.10
C ASP A 223 22.29 5.20 14.47
N LEU A 224 23.14 6.17 14.82
CA LEU A 224 22.71 7.53 15.12
C LEU A 224 22.16 8.20 13.86
N PHE A 225 22.80 7.97 12.71
CA PHE A 225 22.30 8.44 11.42
C PHE A 225 20.92 7.83 11.10
N ALA A 226 20.75 6.51 11.24
CA ALA A 226 19.47 5.83 11.00
C ALA A 226 18.38 6.34 11.93
N LEU A 227 18.67 6.50 13.23
CA LEU A 227 17.72 7.04 14.21
C LEU A 227 17.34 8.49 13.88
N SER A 228 18.32 9.33 13.56
CA SER A 228 18.10 10.73 13.19
C SER A 228 17.28 10.84 11.91
N LEU A 229 17.61 10.03 10.90
CA LEU A 229 16.88 9.96 9.64
C LEU A 229 15.42 9.54 9.88
N ALA A 230 15.18 8.52 10.70
CA ALA A 230 13.85 8.04 11.02
C ALA A 230 13.01 9.12 11.72
N ILE A 231 13.56 9.77 12.76
CA ILE A 231 12.85 10.80 13.52
C ILE A 231 12.57 12.03 12.65
N VAL A 232 13.60 12.59 12.02
CA VAL A 232 13.47 13.83 11.23
C VAL A 232 12.55 13.61 10.04
N THR A 233 12.69 12.50 9.32
CA THR A 233 11.79 12.17 8.20
C THR A 233 10.36 12.01 8.68
N THR A 234 10.11 11.25 9.76
CA THR A 234 8.76 11.05 10.28
C THR A 234 8.09 12.37 10.64
N LEU A 235 8.79 13.25 11.37
CA LEU A 235 8.25 14.56 11.74
C LEU A 235 7.98 15.43 10.50
N ALA A 236 8.92 15.48 9.56
CA ALA A 236 8.78 16.25 8.34
C ALA A 236 7.60 15.74 7.47
N VAL A 237 7.43 14.43 7.36
CA VAL A 237 6.31 13.80 6.66
C VAL A 237 4.98 14.11 7.34
N LEU A 238 4.90 14.01 8.67
CA LEU A 238 3.66 14.32 9.40
C LEU A 238 3.25 15.79 9.20
N VAL A 239 4.20 16.72 9.27
CA VAL A 239 3.95 18.15 9.01
C VAL A 239 3.52 18.36 7.57
N ALA A 240 4.27 17.83 6.60
CA ALA A 240 3.95 17.98 5.18
C ALA A 240 2.57 17.38 4.83
N SER A 241 2.25 16.21 5.38
CA SER A 241 0.96 15.55 5.19
C SER A 241 -0.18 16.34 5.83
N ALA A 242 0.03 16.94 7.01
CA ALA A 242 -0.97 17.80 7.64
C ALA A 242 -1.25 19.08 6.84
N LEU A 243 -0.21 19.65 6.21
CA LEU A 243 -0.36 20.79 5.30
C LEU A 243 -1.10 20.36 4.02
N ALA A 244 -0.70 19.25 3.40
CA ALA A 244 -1.36 18.69 2.22
C ALA A 244 -2.85 18.40 2.49
N TRP A 245 -3.16 17.77 3.62
CA TRP A 245 -4.53 17.50 4.05
C TRP A 245 -5.36 18.78 4.13
N ARG A 246 -4.83 19.81 4.82
CA ARG A 246 -5.56 21.06 5.06
C ARG A 246 -5.77 21.88 3.78
N PHE A 247 -4.76 21.96 2.92
CA PHE A 247 -4.73 22.90 1.80
C PHE A 247 -5.06 22.28 0.44
N LEU A 248 -4.94 20.96 0.29
CA LEU A 248 -5.14 20.27 -0.98
C LEU A 248 -6.23 19.19 -0.86
N GLU A 249 -6.02 18.18 -0.02
CA GLU A 249 -6.87 16.98 -0.02
C GLU A 249 -8.29 17.29 0.48
N LYS A 250 -8.43 17.93 1.65
CA LYS A 250 -9.73 18.26 2.22
C LYS A 250 -10.55 19.17 1.29
N PRO A 251 -10.00 20.28 0.74
CA PRO A 251 -10.72 21.10 -0.24
C PRO A 251 -11.18 20.32 -1.48
N MET A 252 -10.34 19.42 -2.01
CA MET A 252 -10.69 18.62 -3.20
C MET A 252 -11.78 17.60 -2.90
N ILE A 253 -11.73 16.94 -1.75
CA ILE A 253 -12.78 16.01 -1.28
C ILE A 253 -14.11 16.77 -1.12
N ASP A 254 -14.09 17.95 -0.50
CA ASP A 254 -15.28 18.77 -0.31
C ASP A 254 -15.84 19.27 -1.65
N ALA A 255 -14.98 19.62 -2.61
CA ALA A 255 -15.39 19.98 -3.96
C ALA A 255 -16.05 18.81 -4.69
N GLY A 256 -15.47 17.61 -4.63
CA GLY A 256 -16.03 16.38 -5.19
C GLY A 256 -17.39 16.03 -4.58
N ARG A 257 -17.52 16.13 -3.24
CA ARG A 257 -18.80 15.91 -2.54
C ARG A 257 -19.87 16.89 -3.00
N ARG A 258 -19.54 18.17 -3.15
CA ARG A 258 -20.47 19.19 -3.67
C ARG A 258 -20.90 18.89 -5.10
N LEU A 259 -20.01 18.34 -5.94
CA LEU A 259 -20.34 17.95 -7.30
C LEU A 259 -21.26 16.73 -7.33
N SER A 260 -20.95 15.67 -6.57
CA SER A 260 -21.80 14.46 -6.48
C SER A 260 -23.21 14.81 -6.01
N ASN A 261 -23.33 15.58 -4.92
CA ASN A 261 -24.64 15.97 -4.40
C ASN A 261 -25.48 16.81 -5.38
N ARG A 262 -24.85 17.50 -6.34
CA ARG A 262 -25.56 18.23 -7.41
C ARG A 262 -26.04 17.30 -8.54
N ILE A 263 -25.34 16.19 -8.75
CA ILE A 263 -25.71 15.16 -9.73
C ILE A 263 -26.83 14.28 -9.14
N ASP A 264 -26.71 13.89 -7.87
CA ASP A 264 -27.70 13.08 -7.14
C ASP A 264 -28.92 13.90 -6.69
N GLY A 265 -28.77 15.23 -6.58
CA GLY A 265 -29.84 16.19 -6.26
C GLY A 265 -30.64 16.66 -7.49
N ARG A 266 -30.55 15.92 -8.60
CA ARG A 266 -31.49 15.95 -9.72
C ARG A 266 -32.38 14.72 -9.66
#